data_AF-A0A3B3U4X5-F1
#
_entry.id   AF-A0A3B3U4X5-F1
#
_cell.length_a   1.000
_cell.length_b   1.000
_cell.length_c   1.000
_cell.angle_alpha   90.00
_cell.angle_beta   90.00
_cell.angle_gamma   90.00
#
_symmetry.space_group_name_H-M   'P 1'
#
loop_
_entity.id
_entity.type
_entity.pdbx_description
1 polymer ?
#
loop_
_entity_poly.entity_id
_entity_poly.type
_entity_poly.pdbx_seq_one_letter_code
_entity_poly.pdbx_strand_id
1 'polypeptide(L)'
;MFFFLVLFFRITPQVFCLTLYVLTCLYPLPEPQDLFQASQMKFEDFERDLRKLKKDINACLGETEKVCKVSSEENLQPFKEKMEDFLTQAKTELETQEKQLADTQKIFLELSVSFSVKPKAGEKEVSPNTFFSVWHEFSSDFKEHWKKQNKLLLQERVKKAEESFKQARQKATYNVTTKNATGIVRHILFFFFFPTFLLFLTREDDAV
;
A
#
# COMPACT_ATOMS: atom_id res chain seq x y z
N MET A 1 8.44 4.69 7.64
CA MET A 1 9.30 3.65 7.04
C MET A 1 8.67 2.92 5.85
N PHE A 2 7.41 2.48 5.93
CA PHE A 2 6.70 1.82 4.81
C PHE A 2 6.61 2.67 3.53
N PHE A 3 6.44 3.99 3.67
CA PHE A 3 6.29 4.88 2.52
C PHE A 3 7.54 4.99 1.63
N PHE A 4 8.72 5.00 2.25
CA PHE A 4 10.00 5.20 1.57
C PHE A 4 10.57 3.91 0.96
N LEU A 5 10.39 2.76 1.62
CA LEU A 5 10.76 1.46 1.07
C LEU A 5 9.94 1.11 -0.19
N VAL A 6 8.66 1.50 -0.22
CA VAL A 6 7.80 1.32 -1.39
C VAL A 6 8.24 2.21 -2.55
N LEU A 7 8.67 3.44 -2.28
CA LEU A 7 9.19 4.37 -3.30
C LEU A 7 10.49 3.83 -3.93
N PHE A 8 11.42 3.37 -3.10
CA PHE A 8 12.75 2.92 -3.55
C PHE A 8 12.69 1.61 -4.35
N PHE A 9 11.87 0.63 -3.91
CA PHE A 9 11.69 -0.64 -4.63
C PHE A 9 10.77 -0.53 -5.86
N ARG A 10 9.89 0.47 -5.95
CA ARG A 10 9.02 0.64 -7.13
C ARG A 10 9.68 1.42 -8.27
N ILE A 11 10.61 2.32 -8.01
CA ILE A 11 11.18 3.18 -9.07
C ILE A 11 12.33 2.50 -9.84
N THR A 12 13.08 1.57 -9.23
CA THR A 12 14.26 0.95 -9.85
C THR A 12 14.01 -0.20 -10.85
N PRO A 13 12.91 -0.99 -10.84
CA PRO A 13 12.67 -2.02 -11.85
C PRO A 13 11.65 -1.63 -12.95
N GLN A 14 11.31 -0.34 -13.11
CA GLN A 14 10.18 0.11 -13.94
C GLN A 14 10.33 -0.07 -15.46
N VAL A 15 11.51 -0.38 -15.99
CA VAL A 15 11.68 -0.57 -17.44
C VAL A 15 11.36 -2.01 -17.88
N PHE A 16 11.45 -3.00 -16.98
CA PHE A 16 11.24 -4.41 -17.31
C PHE A 16 9.81 -4.92 -17.01
N CYS A 17 9.00 -4.12 -16.31
CA CYS A 17 7.71 -4.56 -15.75
C CYS A 17 6.47 -3.92 -16.44
N LEU A 18 6.65 -3.23 -17.57
CA LEU A 18 5.52 -2.61 -18.29
C LEU A 18 4.57 -3.63 -18.94
N THR A 19 5.04 -4.83 -19.29
CA THR A 19 4.20 -5.89 -19.86
C THR A 19 3.38 -6.66 -18.82
N LEU A 20 3.86 -6.80 -17.58
CA LEU A 20 3.14 -7.54 -16.52
C LEU A 20 2.10 -6.66 -15.79
N TYR A 21 2.40 -5.37 -15.54
CA TYR A 21 1.48 -4.45 -14.85
C TYR A 21 0.25 -4.06 -15.68
N VAL A 22 0.34 -4.13 -17.00
CA VAL A 22 -0.79 -3.93 -17.92
C VAL A 22 -1.85 -5.05 -17.79
N LEU A 23 -1.50 -6.19 -17.17
CA LEU A 23 -2.45 -7.26 -16.92
C LEU A 23 -3.31 -7.02 -15.66
N THR A 24 -2.79 -6.32 -14.65
CA THR A 24 -3.41 -6.20 -13.32
C THR A 24 -4.11 -4.87 -13.04
N CYS A 25 -4.03 -3.88 -13.94
CA CYS A 25 -4.64 -2.54 -13.82
C CYS A 25 -4.25 -1.74 -12.56
N LEU A 26 -3.32 -2.22 -11.74
CA LEU A 26 -2.91 -1.58 -10.49
C LEU A 26 -2.00 -0.38 -10.78
N TYR A 27 -2.28 0.76 -10.15
CA TYR A 27 -1.47 1.96 -10.31
C TYR A 27 -0.04 1.72 -9.75
N PRO A 28 1.02 1.93 -10.57
CA PRO A 28 2.37 1.48 -10.23
C PRO A 28 3.17 2.48 -9.38
N LEU A 29 2.68 3.71 -9.21
CA LEU A 29 3.35 4.76 -8.44
C LEU A 29 2.67 4.98 -7.07
N PRO A 30 3.35 5.65 -6.13
CA PRO A 30 2.72 6.15 -4.91
C PRO A 30 1.55 7.07 -5.24
N GLU A 31 0.54 7.10 -4.37
CA GLU A 31 -0.62 7.95 -4.57
C GLU A 31 -0.23 9.44 -4.50
N PRO A 32 -0.74 10.29 -5.41
CA PRO A 32 -0.40 11.71 -5.40
C PRO A 32 -0.70 12.39 -4.06
N GLN A 33 -1.77 11.97 -3.38
CA GLN A 33 -2.15 12.53 -2.08
C GLN A 33 -1.08 12.31 -1.02
N ASP A 34 -0.46 11.14 -1.00
CA ASP A 34 0.57 10.85 -0.01
C ASP A 34 1.86 11.62 -0.29
N LEU A 35 2.21 11.80 -1.57
CA LEU A 35 3.33 12.65 -2.00
C LEU A 35 3.07 14.11 -1.61
N PHE A 36 1.84 14.58 -1.77
CA PHE A 36 1.45 15.90 -1.30
C PHE A 36 1.64 16.02 0.22
N GLN A 37 1.17 15.06 1.01
CA GLN A 37 1.36 15.07 2.46
C GLN A 37 2.85 15.08 2.84
N ALA A 38 3.67 14.22 2.22
CA ALA A 38 5.11 14.19 2.44
C ALA A 38 5.78 15.54 2.10
N SER A 39 5.28 16.25 1.08
CA SER A 39 5.78 17.58 0.71
C SER A 39 5.48 18.68 1.75
N GLN A 40 4.51 18.47 2.64
CA GLN A 40 4.14 19.42 3.69
C GLN A 40 4.89 19.14 5.01
N MET A 41 5.60 18.02 5.12
CA MET A 41 6.35 17.65 6.31
C MET A 41 7.65 18.43 6.43
N LYS A 42 8.08 18.66 7.67
CA LYS A 42 9.33 19.34 8.02
C LYS A 42 10.03 18.55 9.13
N PHE A 43 11.27 18.15 8.90
CA PHE A 43 12.04 17.39 9.89
C PHE A 43 12.21 18.19 11.19
N GLU A 44 12.38 19.51 11.07
CA GLU A 44 12.58 20.44 12.18
C GLU A 44 11.37 20.52 13.12
N ASP A 45 10.16 20.29 12.60
CA ASP A 45 8.95 20.25 13.40
C ASP A 45 8.95 19.00 14.30
N PHE A 46 9.30 17.83 13.74
CA PHE A 46 9.43 16.59 14.51
C PHE A 46 10.56 16.66 15.53
N GLU A 47 11.72 17.22 15.18
CA GLU A 47 12.82 17.43 16.12
C GLU A 47 12.43 18.34 17.29
N ARG A 48 11.61 19.36 17.04
CA ARG A 48 11.09 20.24 18.09
C ARG A 48 10.14 19.48 19.01
N ASP A 49 9.23 18.69 18.44
CA ASP A 49 8.25 17.92 19.20
C ASP A 49 8.92 16.84 20.06
N LEU A 50 9.91 16.13 19.52
CA LEU A 50 10.70 15.14 20.29
C LEU A 50 11.50 15.79 21.42
N ARG A 51 12.13 16.95 21.17
CA ARG A 51 12.81 17.72 22.23
C ARG A 51 11.85 18.18 23.32
N LYS A 52 10.62 18.53 22.98
CA LYS A 52 9.59 18.88 23.95
C LYS A 52 9.19 17.65 24.76
N LEU A 53 8.89 16.53 24.11
CA LEU A 53 8.55 15.27 24.77
C LEU A 53 9.64 14.82 25.74
N LYS A 54 10.92 14.93 25.36
CA LYS A 54 12.07 14.65 26.23
C LYS A 54 12.09 15.51 27.49
N LYS A 55 11.78 16.81 27.38
CA LYS A 55 11.67 17.71 28.53
C LYS A 55 10.50 17.32 29.43
N ASP A 56 9.36 16.99 28.85
CA ASP A 56 8.16 16.60 29.59
C ASP A 56 8.38 15.27 30.35
N ILE A 57 9.04 14.28 29.73
CA ILE A 57 9.45 13.03 30.39
C ILE A 57 10.42 13.30 31.54
N ASN A 58 11.41 14.19 31.35
CA ASN A 58 12.37 14.54 32.41
C ASN A 58 11.72 15.29 33.57
N ALA A 59 10.74 16.16 33.29
CA ALA A 59 9.95 16.80 34.33
C ALA A 59 9.12 15.76 35.11
N CYS A 60 8.49 14.82 34.41
CA CYS A 60 7.71 13.74 35.03
C CYS A 60 8.58 12.83 35.92
N LEU A 61 9.81 12.49 35.49
CA LEU A 61 10.80 11.80 36.32
C LEU A 61 11.09 12.56 37.62
N GLY A 62 11.34 13.87 37.52
CA GLY A 62 11.64 14.70 38.68
C GLY A 62 10.47 14.79 39.67
N GLU A 63 9.25 14.92 39.18
CA GLU A 63 8.06 14.90 40.05
C GLU A 63 7.81 13.53 40.68
N THR A 64 8.02 12.44 39.92
CA THR A 64 7.94 11.08 40.44
C THR A 64 8.93 10.86 41.57
N GLU A 65 10.17 11.29 41.39
CA GLU A 65 11.21 11.18 42.41
C GLU A 65 10.85 11.95 43.68
N LYS A 66 10.24 13.14 43.56
CA LYS A 66 9.74 13.90 44.71
C LYS A 66 8.63 13.16 45.46
N VAL A 67 7.63 12.64 44.73
CA VAL A 67 6.52 11.89 45.34
C VAL A 67 7.04 10.64 46.07
N CYS A 68 7.99 9.92 45.48
CA CYS A 68 8.61 8.76 46.10
C CYS A 68 9.47 9.12 47.33
N LYS A 69 10.12 10.29 47.35
CA LYS A 69 10.92 10.75 48.50
C LYS A 69 10.08 11.20 49.69
N VAL A 70 8.92 11.80 49.44
CA VAL A 70 8.04 12.35 50.50
C VAL A 70 7.13 11.27 51.11
N SER A 71 6.84 10.21 50.36
CA SER A 71 5.99 9.11 50.80
C SER A 71 6.71 8.15 51.75
N SER A 72 5.98 7.56 52.71
CA SER A 72 6.48 6.43 53.50
C SER A 72 6.49 5.14 52.68
N GLU A 73 7.38 4.20 53.03
CA GLU A 73 7.58 2.93 52.28
C GLU A 73 6.26 2.14 52.10
N GLU A 74 5.44 2.10 53.15
CA GLU A 74 4.13 1.43 53.17
C GLU A 74 3.13 1.99 52.16
N ASN A 75 3.32 3.24 51.72
CA ASN A 75 2.41 3.97 50.82
C ASN A 75 3.00 4.21 49.42
N LEU A 76 4.21 3.71 49.13
CA LEU A 76 4.85 3.92 47.82
C LEU A 76 4.13 3.22 46.68
N GLN A 77 3.59 2.03 46.98
CA GLN A 77 2.93 1.21 45.98
C GLN A 77 1.42 1.43 46.00
N PRO A 78 0.78 1.45 44.82
CA PRO A 78 1.30 1.05 43.50
C PRO A 78 1.89 2.19 42.65
N PHE A 79 2.00 3.41 43.20
CA PHE A 79 2.39 4.59 42.43
C PHE A 79 3.79 4.44 41.83
N LYS A 80 4.77 4.07 42.63
CA LYS A 80 6.17 3.98 42.21
C LYS A 80 6.35 2.97 41.07
N GLU A 81 5.87 1.74 41.23
CA GLU A 81 5.98 0.69 40.22
C GLU A 81 5.34 1.12 38.90
N LYS A 82 4.07 1.57 38.93
CA LYS A 82 3.37 1.99 37.71
C LYS A 82 4.04 3.16 37.01
N MET A 83 4.61 4.08 37.78
CA MET A 83 5.27 5.24 37.22
C MET A 83 6.65 4.90 36.66
N GLU A 84 7.40 4.00 37.29
CA GLU A 84 8.66 3.47 36.76
C GLU A 84 8.43 2.72 35.43
N ASP A 85 7.38 1.90 35.34
CA ASP A 85 7.00 1.21 34.10
C ASP A 85 6.63 2.22 33.00
N PHE A 86 5.77 3.18 33.31
CA PHE A 86 5.37 4.23 32.37
C PHE A 86 6.56 5.03 31.85
N LEU A 87 7.46 5.46 32.74
CA LEU A 87 8.62 6.28 32.38
C LEU A 87 9.66 5.48 31.59
N THR A 88 9.82 4.18 31.89
CA THR A 88 10.71 3.30 31.14
C THR A 88 10.19 3.09 29.71
N GLN A 89 8.89 2.85 29.56
CA GLN A 89 8.25 2.72 28.25
C GLN A 89 8.34 4.03 27.46
N ALA A 90 8.03 5.18 28.08
CA ALA A 90 8.08 6.49 27.43
C ALA A 90 9.49 6.87 26.94
N LYS A 91 10.55 6.57 27.72
CA LYS A 91 11.93 6.76 27.29
C LYS A 91 12.30 5.89 26.10
N THR A 92 11.94 4.61 26.15
CA THR A 92 12.22 3.65 25.07
C THR A 92 11.54 4.07 23.76
N GLU A 93 10.29 4.53 23.85
CA GLU A 93 9.55 5.01 22.69
C GLU A 93 10.13 6.33 22.14
N LEU A 94 10.52 7.27 23.02
CA LEU A 94 11.21 8.49 22.62
C LEU A 94 12.50 8.18 21.85
N GLU A 95 13.36 7.30 22.38
CA GLU A 95 14.61 6.89 21.74
C GLU A 95 14.35 6.21 20.37
N THR A 96 13.30 5.39 20.30
CA THR A 96 12.88 4.74 19.06
C THR A 96 12.44 5.78 18.02
N GLN A 97 11.64 6.77 18.40
CA GLN A 97 11.19 7.84 17.51
C GLN A 97 12.34 8.76 17.08
N GLU A 98 13.24 9.13 17.98
CA GLU A 98 14.46 9.90 17.68
C GLU A 98 15.32 9.15 16.63
N LYS A 99 15.52 7.84 16.80
CA LYS A 99 16.25 7.01 15.83
C LYS A 99 15.53 6.92 14.49
N GLN A 100 14.23 6.65 14.49
CA GLN A 100 13.44 6.55 13.26
C GLN A 100 13.45 7.86 12.47
N LEU A 101 13.40 9.01 13.14
CA LEU A 101 13.50 10.31 12.50
C LEU A 101 14.85 10.50 11.82
N ALA A 102 15.94 10.22 12.54
CA ALA A 102 17.31 10.33 12.01
C ALA A 102 17.54 9.39 10.81
N ASP A 103 17.11 8.13 10.91
CA ASP A 103 17.22 7.15 9.82
C ASP A 103 16.38 7.59 8.61
N THR A 104 15.18 8.12 8.84
CA THR A 104 14.30 8.62 7.76
C THR A 104 14.91 9.82 7.04
N GLN A 105 15.46 10.78 7.79
CA GLN A 105 16.11 11.95 7.21
C GLN A 105 17.34 11.54 6.39
N LYS A 106 18.15 10.60 6.90
CA LYS A 106 19.28 10.04 6.17
C LYS A 106 18.85 9.42 4.83
N ILE A 107 17.86 8.53 4.85
CA ILE A 107 17.33 7.90 3.62
C ILE A 107 16.81 8.95 2.64
N PHE A 108 16.13 9.98 3.13
CA PHE A 108 15.64 11.08 2.31
C PHE A 108 16.79 11.87 1.64
N LEU A 109 17.87 12.16 2.36
CA LEU A 109 19.03 12.84 1.79
C LEU A 109 19.73 11.95 0.74
N GLU A 110 19.90 10.66 0.99
CA GLU A 110 20.44 9.70 0.01
C GLU A 110 19.57 9.64 -1.26
N LEU A 111 18.24 9.66 -1.10
CA LEU A 111 17.29 9.73 -2.20
C LEU A 111 17.47 11.03 -3.01
N SER A 112 17.59 12.17 -2.33
CA SER A 112 17.80 13.47 -3.00
C SER A 112 19.07 13.48 -3.85
N VAL A 113 20.15 12.87 -3.35
CA VAL A 113 21.42 12.72 -4.08
C VAL A 113 21.25 11.78 -5.27
N SER A 114 20.57 10.65 -5.09
CA SER A 114 20.33 9.67 -6.16
C SER A 114 19.60 10.27 -7.36
N PHE A 115 18.65 11.19 -7.11
CA PHE A 115 17.91 11.90 -8.14
C PHE A 115 18.55 13.25 -8.54
N SER A 116 19.75 13.56 -8.05
CA SER A 116 20.48 14.81 -8.33
C SER A 116 19.68 16.08 -8.02
N VAL A 117 18.80 16.01 -7.03
CA VAL A 117 17.99 17.15 -6.58
C VAL A 117 18.88 18.09 -5.78
N LYS A 118 18.83 19.37 -6.13
CA LYS A 118 19.60 20.42 -5.44
C LYS A 118 18.68 21.21 -4.51
N PRO A 119 19.20 21.67 -3.36
CA PRO A 119 18.45 22.56 -2.48
C PRO A 119 18.09 23.86 -3.21
N LYS A 120 16.92 24.44 -2.90
CA LYS A 120 16.52 25.74 -3.44
C LYS A 120 17.33 26.87 -2.79
N ALA A 121 17.35 28.05 -3.42
CA ALA A 121 18.05 29.21 -2.89
C ALA A 121 17.52 29.56 -1.48
N GLY A 122 18.42 29.58 -0.49
CA GLY A 122 18.07 29.81 0.92
C GLY A 122 17.87 28.53 1.74
N GLU A 123 17.83 27.35 1.12
CA GLU A 123 17.83 26.06 1.81
C GLU A 123 19.28 25.57 2.03
N LYS A 124 19.58 25.06 3.23
CA LYS A 124 20.89 24.41 3.52
C LYS A 124 20.95 22.99 2.94
N GLU A 125 19.85 22.26 3.06
CA GLU A 125 19.67 20.89 2.58
C GLU A 125 18.36 20.82 1.80
N VAL A 126 18.22 19.80 0.95
CA VAL A 126 16.98 19.59 0.19
C VAL A 126 15.84 19.39 1.20
N SER A 127 14.75 20.13 1.06
CA SER A 127 13.56 19.93 1.90
C SER A 127 12.65 18.84 1.33
N PRO A 128 11.84 18.14 2.16
CA PRO A 128 10.79 17.25 1.67
C PRO A 128 9.89 17.93 0.63
N ASN A 129 9.57 19.21 0.81
CA ASN A 129 8.82 19.98 -0.16
C ASN A 129 9.50 20.05 -1.53
N THR A 130 10.79 20.42 -1.57
CA THR A 130 11.57 20.55 -2.80
C THR A 130 11.58 19.26 -3.62
N PHE A 131 11.62 18.09 -2.95
CA PHE A 131 11.58 16.79 -3.64
C PHE A 131 10.16 16.33 -3.98
N PHE A 132 9.26 16.28 -2.98
CA PHE A 132 7.96 15.63 -3.13
C PHE A 132 6.92 16.45 -3.88
N SER A 133 7.06 17.78 -3.96
CA SER A 133 6.17 18.60 -4.80
C SER A 133 6.29 18.22 -6.29
N VAL A 134 7.53 18.07 -6.78
CA VAL A 134 7.81 17.63 -8.16
C VAL A 134 7.26 16.23 -8.41
N TRP A 135 7.48 15.30 -7.46
CA TRP A 135 6.94 13.94 -7.58
C TRP A 135 5.42 13.89 -7.51
N HIS A 136 4.80 14.74 -6.70
CA HIS A 136 3.35 14.86 -6.62
C HIS A 136 2.75 15.29 -7.97
N GLU A 137 3.32 16.31 -8.60
CA GLU A 137 2.92 16.79 -9.93
C GLU A 137 3.08 15.67 -10.97
N PHE A 138 4.27 15.06 -11.04
CA PHE A 138 4.56 13.94 -11.95
C PHE A 138 3.59 12.76 -11.75
N SER A 139 3.38 12.35 -10.50
CA SER A 139 2.49 11.23 -10.16
C SER A 139 1.04 11.53 -10.54
N SER A 140 0.58 12.76 -10.31
CA SER A 140 -0.77 13.20 -10.68
C SER A 140 -1.01 13.06 -12.18
N ASP A 141 -0.10 13.63 -12.98
CA ASP A 141 -0.18 13.57 -14.45
C ASP A 141 -0.08 12.13 -14.95
N PHE A 142 0.88 11.36 -14.42
CA PHE A 142 1.05 9.95 -14.78
C PHE A 142 -0.21 9.13 -14.45
N LYS A 143 -0.88 9.42 -13.34
CA LYS A 143 -2.12 8.73 -12.94
C LYS A 143 -3.27 9.00 -13.89
N GLU A 144 -3.41 10.23 -14.38
CA GLU A 144 -4.42 10.56 -15.38
C GLU A 144 -4.18 9.75 -16.67
N HIS A 145 -2.94 9.76 -17.17
CA HIS A 145 -2.56 9.02 -18.37
C HIS A 145 -2.76 7.50 -18.18
N TRP A 146 -2.35 6.95 -17.05
CA TRP A 146 -2.53 5.55 -16.69
C TRP A 146 -4.01 5.14 -16.74
N LYS A 147 -4.90 5.93 -16.12
CA LYS A 147 -6.35 5.68 -16.14
C LYS A 147 -6.91 5.70 -17.56
N LYS A 148 -6.48 6.67 -18.39
CA LYS A 148 -6.90 6.77 -19.80
C LYS A 148 -6.46 5.55 -20.60
N GLN A 149 -5.21 5.13 -20.47
CA GLN A 149 -4.68 3.96 -21.18
C GLN A 149 -5.36 2.66 -20.72
N ASN A 150 -5.55 2.46 -19.42
CA ASN A 150 -6.26 1.28 -18.91
C ASN A 150 -7.70 1.20 -19.39
N LYS A 151 -8.40 2.34 -19.48
CA LYS A 151 -9.75 2.40 -20.04
C LYS A 151 -9.77 1.98 -21.51
N LEU A 152 -8.86 2.50 -22.32
CA LEU A 152 -8.75 2.15 -23.75
C LEU A 152 -8.44 0.65 -23.93
N LEU A 153 -7.48 0.14 -23.18
CA LEU A 153 -7.11 -1.28 -23.24
C LEU A 153 -8.28 -2.19 -22.85
N LEU A 154 -9.02 -1.83 -21.80
CA LEU A 154 -10.20 -2.60 -21.39
C LEU A 154 -11.28 -2.58 -22.48
N GLN A 155 -11.53 -1.42 -23.10
CA GLN A 155 -12.45 -1.29 -24.23
C GLN A 155 -12.04 -2.17 -25.42
N GLU A 156 -10.76 -2.19 -25.78
CA GLU A 156 -10.24 -3.06 -26.84
C GLU A 156 -10.40 -4.55 -26.53
N ARG A 157 -10.16 -4.96 -25.27
CA ARG A 157 -10.35 -6.36 -24.85
C ARG A 157 -11.82 -6.78 -24.92
N VAL A 158 -12.74 -5.91 -24.50
CA VAL A 158 -14.19 -6.15 -24.60
C VAL A 158 -14.60 -6.26 -26.07
N LYS A 159 -14.16 -5.33 -26.94
CA LYS A 159 -14.47 -5.36 -28.36
C LYS A 159 -13.98 -6.65 -29.04
N LYS A 160 -12.75 -7.09 -28.75
CA LYS A 160 -12.20 -8.35 -29.25
C LYS A 160 -13.01 -9.58 -28.78
N ALA A 161 -13.49 -9.58 -27.54
CA ALA A 161 -14.33 -10.65 -27.02
C ALA A 161 -15.71 -10.68 -27.71
N GLU A 162 -16.34 -9.53 -27.91
CA GLU A 162 -17.62 -9.41 -28.65
C GLU A 162 -17.51 -9.87 -30.10
N GLU A 163 -16.44 -9.48 -30.80
CA GLU A 163 -16.17 -9.92 -32.17
C GLU A 163 -15.93 -11.43 -32.23
N SER A 164 -15.18 -11.99 -31.29
CA SER A 164 -14.96 -13.43 -31.17
C SER A 164 -16.27 -14.20 -30.96
N PHE A 165 -17.19 -13.67 -30.14
CA PHE A 165 -18.50 -14.26 -29.90
C PHE A 165 -19.41 -14.20 -31.15
N LYS A 166 -19.45 -13.05 -31.84
CA LYS A 166 -20.20 -12.90 -33.11
C LYS A 166 -19.72 -13.89 -34.17
N GLN A 167 -18.40 -14.04 -34.30
CA GLN A 167 -17.80 -15.03 -35.20
C GLN A 167 -18.23 -16.44 -34.79
N ALA A 168 -18.12 -16.84 -33.52
CA ALA A 168 -18.55 -18.16 -33.06
C ALA A 168 -20.04 -18.46 -33.36
N ARG A 169 -20.92 -17.47 -33.20
CA ARG A 169 -22.37 -17.60 -33.50
C ARG A 169 -22.67 -17.74 -34.99
N GLN A 170 -22.03 -16.93 -35.84
CA GLN A 170 -22.15 -17.08 -37.31
C GLN A 170 -21.59 -18.42 -37.75
N LYS A 171 -20.52 -18.89 -37.08
CA LYS A 171 -19.91 -20.19 -37.33
C LYS A 171 -20.77 -21.39 -36.96
N ALA A 172 -21.60 -21.27 -35.93
CA ALA A 172 -22.58 -22.28 -35.57
C ALA A 172 -23.80 -22.34 -36.52
N THR A 173 -24.12 -21.23 -37.21
CA THR A 173 -25.34 -21.13 -38.04
C THR A 173 -25.18 -21.80 -39.43
N TYR A 174 -23.96 -21.96 -39.94
CA TYR A 174 -23.70 -22.65 -41.21
C TYR A 174 -23.50 -24.17 -41.11
N ASN A 175 -23.60 -24.76 -39.92
CA ASN A 175 -23.45 -26.20 -39.69
C ASN A 175 -24.80 -26.95 -39.57
N VAL A 176 -25.85 -26.52 -40.28
CA VAL A 176 -27.04 -27.37 -40.48
C VAL A 176 -27.01 -27.90 -41.91
N THR A 177 -26.34 -29.04 -42.11
CA THR A 177 -26.63 -29.90 -43.27
C THR A 177 -27.69 -30.91 -42.85
N THR A 178 -28.91 -30.70 -43.29
CA THR A 178 -30.00 -31.69 -43.20
C THR A 178 -29.67 -32.88 -44.10
N LYS A 179 -29.36 -34.04 -43.52
CA LYS A 179 -29.44 -35.33 -44.20
C LYS A 179 -30.67 -36.09 -43.68
N ASN A 180 -31.78 -35.96 -44.40
CA ASN A 180 -32.93 -36.88 -44.35
C ASN A 180 -32.70 -37.92 -45.47
N ALA A 181 -32.98 -39.22 -45.41
CA ALA A 181 -33.71 -40.14 -44.52
C ALA A 181 -32.97 -41.53 -44.61
N THR A 182 -33.29 -42.65 -43.95
CA THR A 182 -34.57 -43.29 -43.59
C THR A 182 -34.24 -44.52 -42.72
N GLY A 183 -35.08 -44.91 -41.74
CA GLY A 183 -35.07 -46.29 -41.19
C GLY A 183 -35.18 -46.41 -39.66
N ILE A 184 -36.41 -46.46 -39.18
CA ILE A 184 -36.88 -46.77 -37.80
C ILE A 184 -36.50 -48.19 -37.38
N VAL A 185 -36.11 -48.44 -36.09
CA VAL A 185 -36.80 -49.39 -35.16
C VAL A 185 -36.40 -49.15 -33.67
N ARG A 186 -37.44 -48.84 -32.85
CA ARG A 186 -37.69 -49.10 -31.39
C ARG A 186 -36.65 -48.71 -30.32
N HIS A 187 -36.97 -48.43 -29.04
CA HIS A 187 -38.16 -48.05 -28.26
C HIS A 187 -37.69 -48.14 -26.79
N ILE A 188 -37.52 -46.99 -26.14
CA ILE A 188 -37.89 -46.71 -24.72
C ILE A 188 -37.19 -47.47 -23.57
N LEU A 189 -36.36 -46.73 -22.84
CA LEU A 189 -36.55 -46.33 -21.42
C LEU A 189 -35.51 -45.24 -21.08
N PHE A 190 -35.81 -43.96 -21.32
CA PHE A 190 -36.38 -43.00 -20.36
C PHE A 190 -35.72 -42.99 -18.96
N PHE A 191 -34.94 -41.93 -18.75
CA PHE A 191 -34.91 -41.06 -17.57
C PHE A 191 -35.13 -41.65 -16.17
N PHE A 192 -34.10 -41.56 -15.34
CA PHE A 192 -34.11 -41.12 -13.94
C PHE A 192 -32.65 -40.73 -13.65
N PHE A 193 -32.24 -39.61 -13.06
CA PHE A 193 -32.88 -38.53 -12.32
C PHE A 193 -31.72 -37.54 -12.04
N PHE A 194 -31.87 -36.24 -12.34
CA PHE A 194 -31.26 -35.20 -11.49
C PHE A 194 -31.75 -35.47 -10.07
N PRO A 195 -30.99 -35.40 -8.95
CA PRO A 195 -30.35 -34.14 -8.52
C PRO A 195 -29.18 -34.28 -7.50
N THR A 196 -28.27 -33.31 -7.37
CA THR A 196 -27.87 -32.73 -6.05
C THR A 196 -26.76 -31.69 -6.20
N PHE A 197 -26.90 -30.61 -5.42
CA PHE A 197 -25.82 -29.82 -4.81
C PHE A 197 -24.99 -28.95 -5.78
N LEU A 198 -25.10 -27.61 -5.84
CA LEU A 198 -25.48 -26.60 -4.84
C LEU A 198 -24.96 -26.81 -3.40
N LEU A 199 -23.80 -27.47 -3.23
CA LEU A 199 -23.16 -27.55 -1.91
C LEU A 199 -21.65 -27.84 -1.96
N PHE A 200 -20.92 -27.21 -2.87
CA PHE A 200 -19.45 -27.17 -2.78
C PHE A 200 -18.87 -25.84 -3.25
N LEU A 201 -19.44 -24.75 -2.74
CA LEU A 201 -18.65 -23.57 -2.37
C LEU A 201 -18.54 -23.62 -0.85
N THR A 202 -17.48 -24.27 -0.33
CA THR A 202 -16.79 -24.00 0.96
C THR A 202 -15.97 -25.23 1.42
N ARG A 203 -14.68 -25.26 1.11
CA ARG A 203 -13.61 -25.51 2.09
C ARG A 203 -12.22 -25.33 1.47
N GLU A 204 -11.52 -24.31 1.97
CA GLU A 204 -10.05 -24.26 2.07
C GLU A 204 -9.49 -25.55 2.70
N ASP A 205 -8.26 -25.92 2.31
CA ASP A 205 -7.08 -25.93 3.18
C ASP A 205 -5.93 -26.75 2.57
N ASP A 206 -4.72 -26.36 2.96
CA ASP A 206 -3.40 -26.87 2.62
C ASP A 206 -3.23 -28.41 2.66
N ALA A 207 -2.30 -28.94 1.84
CA ALA A 207 -1.11 -29.66 2.34
C ALA A 207 -0.33 -30.38 1.22
N VAL A 208 1.00 -30.20 1.33
CA VAL A 208 2.16 -30.88 0.69
C VAL A 208 2.61 -30.33 -0.66
#